data_AF-A0A7J6QBH7-F1
#
_entry.id   AF-A0A7J6QBH7-F1
#
_cell.length_a   1.000
_cell.length_b   1.000
_cell.length_c   1.000
_cell.angle_alpha   90.00
_cell.angle_beta   90.00
_cell.angle_gamma   90.00
#
_symmetry.space_group_name_H-M   'P 1'
#
loop_
_entity.id
_entity.type
_entity.pdbx_description
1 polymer ?
#
loop_
_entity_poly.entity_id
_entity_poly.type
_entity_poly.pdbx_seq_one_letter_code
_entity_poly.pdbx_strand_id
1 'polypeptide(L)'
;MAVLVMEVGHGRRDAGICVDTHVHRIAAMLGWTKDAKTPEATRQQLEARLPVEVWPDVNLLLVGLGQMIQQRPFDLLQRCIKCTDPVAAFRLVGRIGGNLKVIDKATGDSILDVAEAAKCDEELLDYLKTRGVKEGHHDSSPAKATPSKRKRGERGGSARKRKGARNGPADSPSGLDEFTHSGEAAAVRMNSQARWAGSFSEGTKNSGQATIKTTIVAGTGDPYMANPGAKIFPDATNVTGVTGTAFLEFWVGNAKQSAVYYMQCLGFQPVAYSGMETGRMDKASYLLRQGNINVMLSSPLQKGGEMNDFINKHGDGIRNIALECPDAKRAHDLAVSKGAKSFQEVKTYQDDHGEVKISGIDTYGEVKHLFVERGGYKGDCLMPGFVEWDPGYHVEDVGLKYVDHMVGNVGWNEMDVWAKFYREVFGMDQLISFDDKDISTDYTALKSKVMTVDTGLVKYPINEPAVGKKKSQIEEYL
;
A
#
# COMPACT_ATOMS: atom_id res chain seq x y z
N MET A 1 15.93 -12.88 2.02
CA MET A 1 15.17 -12.54 3.25
C MET A 1 16.07 -12.07 4.37
N ALA A 2 17.03 -12.85 4.90
CA ALA A 2 17.92 -12.37 5.98
C ALA A 2 18.66 -11.07 5.63
N VAL A 3 19.21 -10.98 4.42
CA VAL A 3 19.85 -9.76 3.89
C VAL A 3 18.89 -8.56 3.87
N LEU A 4 17.66 -8.76 3.37
CA LEU A 4 16.64 -7.69 3.32
C LEU A 4 16.23 -7.21 4.72
N VAL A 5 16.20 -8.09 5.71
CA VAL A 5 15.96 -7.73 7.12
C VAL A 5 17.12 -6.89 7.65
N MET A 6 18.36 -7.22 7.30
CA MET A 6 19.52 -6.43 7.70
C MET A 6 19.53 -5.04 7.03
N GLU A 7 19.22 -4.98 5.73
CA GLU A 7 19.16 -3.72 4.98
C GLU A 7 18.01 -2.81 5.45
N VAL A 8 16.78 -3.34 5.50
CA VAL A 8 15.57 -2.55 5.80
C VAL A 8 15.36 -2.40 7.31
N GLY A 9 15.52 -3.47 8.09
CA GLY A 9 15.22 -3.50 9.52
C GLY A 9 16.36 -3.01 10.42
N HIS A 10 17.61 -3.08 9.95
CA HIS A 10 18.78 -2.69 10.74
C HIS A 10 19.64 -1.60 10.09
N GLY A 11 19.21 -1.06 8.94
CA GLY A 11 19.95 -0.01 8.22
C GLY A 11 21.33 -0.46 7.72
N ARG A 12 21.61 -1.77 7.71
CA ARG A 12 22.87 -2.35 7.25
C ARG A 12 22.86 -2.43 5.72
N ARG A 13 23.08 -1.29 5.08
CA ARG A 13 23.18 -1.16 3.62
C ARG A 13 24.33 -1.97 3.00
N ASP A 14 25.25 -2.44 3.84
CA ASP A 14 26.39 -3.30 3.51
C ASP A 14 26.11 -4.80 3.68
N ALA A 15 24.90 -5.19 4.09
CA ALA A 15 24.58 -6.58 4.43
C ALA A 15 24.54 -7.54 3.24
N GLY A 16 24.51 -7.02 2.01
CA GLY A 16 24.52 -7.79 0.77
C GLY A 16 23.30 -7.49 -0.10
N ILE A 17 23.23 -8.06 -1.30
CA ILE A 17 22.09 -7.88 -2.21
C ILE A 17 21.03 -8.96 -1.93
N CYS A 18 19.81 -8.56 -1.57
CA CYS A 18 18.72 -9.52 -1.50
C CYS A 18 18.34 -10.03 -2.91
N VAL A 19 18.40 -11.34 -3.12
CA VAL A 19 18.04 -11.97 -4.40
C VAL A 19 16.75 -12.77 -4.25
N ASP A 20 15.69 -12.27 -4.87
CA ASP A 20 14.43 -13.01 -5.06
C ASP A 20 14.33 -13.55 -6.50
N THR A 21 13.16 -14.07 -6.88
CA THR A 21 12.93 -14.61 -8.22
C THR A 21 13.02 -13.56 -9.32
N HIS A 22 12.64 -12.30 -9.06
CA HIS A 22 12.73 -11.21 -10.02
C HIS A 22 14.18 -10.77 -10.23
N VAL A 23 14.90 -10.50 -9.14
CA VAL A 23 16.34 -10.13 -9.17
C VAL A 23 17.14 -11.23 -9.86
N HIS A 24 16.92 -12.49 -9.49
CA HIS A 24 17.63 -13.63 -10.08
C HIS A 24 17.43 -13.71 -11.60
N ARG A 25 16.17 -13.64 -12.05
CA ARG A 25 15.82 -13.77 -13.47
C ARG A 25 16.26 -12.56 -14.29
N ILE A 26 16.01 -11.34 -13.80
CA ILE A 26 16.34 -10.12 -14.54
C ILE A 26 17.85 -9.93 -14.62
N ALA A 27 18.60 -10.20 -13.55
CA ALA A 27 20.06 -10.14 -13.58
C ALA A 27 20.65 -11.10 -14.62
N ALA A 28 20.08 -12.31 -14.76
CA ALA A 28 20.48 -13.26 -15.79
C ALA A 28 20.14 -12.75 -17.21
N MET A 29 18.95 -12.20 -17.43
CA MET A 29 18.52 -11.64 -18.72
C MET A 29 19.34 -10.42 -19.15
N LEU A 30 19.78 -9.60 -18.19
CA LEU A 30 20.68 -8.47 -18.42
C LEU A 30 22.13 -8.89 -18.66
N GLY A 31 22.45 -10.18 -18.47
CA GLY A 31 23.82 -10.69 -18.56
C GLY A 31 24.73 -10.20 -17.44
N TRP A 32 24.16 -9.78 -16.30
CA TRP A 32 24.91 -9.34 -15.14
C TRP A 32 25.46 -10.53 -14.35
N THR A 33 24.80 -11.69 -14.46
CA THR A 33 25.27 -12.96 -13.92
C THR A 33 25.58 -13.94 -15.04
N LYS A 34 26.61 -14.75 -14.83
CA LYS A 34 27.05 -15.82 -15.72
C LYS A 34 26.73 -17.17 -15.09
N ASP A 35 25.85 -17.93 -15.73
CA ASP A 35 25.49 -19.31 -15.38
C ASP A 35 25.10 -19.53 -13.90
N ALA A 36 24.61 -18.47 -13.22
CA ALA A 36 24.20 -18.54 -11.82
C ALA A 36 22.93 -19.38 -11.69
N LYS A 37 23.03 -20.56 -11.06
CA LYS A 37 21.90 -21.51 -10.89
C LYS A 37 21.14 -21.36 -9.59
N THR A 38 21.65 -20.55 -8.66
CA THR A 38 21.05 -20.34 -7.34
C THR A 38 20.98 -18.84 -7.02
N PRO A 39 20.02 -18.40 -6.18
CA PRO A 39 19.95 -17.01 -5.72
C PRO A 39 21.24 -16.54 -5.04
N GLU A 40 21.90 -17.41 -4.28
CA GLU A 40 23.17 -17.12 -3.61
C GLU A 40 24.32 -16.90 -4.61
N ALA A 41 24.41 -17.71 -5.66
CA ALA A 41 25.39 -17.50 -6.72
C ALA A 41 25.13 -16.18 -7.48
N THR A 42 23.86 -15.81 -7.66
CA THR A 42 23.50 -14.50 -8.22
C THR A 42 23.90 -13.35 -7.31
N ARG A 43 23.66 -13.47 -6.00
CA ARG A 43 24.04 -12.46 -5.01
C ARG A 43 25.54 -12.17 -5.08
N GLN A 44 26.37 -13.21 -4.96
CA GLN A 44 27.83 -13.07 -4.99
C GLN A 44 28.33 -12.42 -6.28
N GLN A 45 27.77 -12.78 -7.43
CA GLN A 45 28.15 -12.19 -8.71
C GLN A 45 27.70 -10.74 -8.88
N LEU A 46 26.53 -10.38 -8.33
CA LEU A 46 26.05 -9.00 -8.33
C LEU A 46 26.88 -8.12 -7.37
N GLU A 47 27.16 -8.60 -6.16
CA GLU A 47 28.00 -7.91 -5.17
C GLU A 47 29.43 -7.69 -5.67
N ALA A 48 30.01 -8.67 -6.37
CA ALA A 48 31.32 -8.51 -6.99
C ALA A 48 31.36 -7.48 -8.13
N ARG A 49 30.21 -7.15 -8.70
CA ARG A 49 30.09 -6.28 -9.89
C ARG A 49 29.62 -4.86 -9.55
N LEU A 50 28.86 -4.69 -8.47
CA LEU A 50 28.19 -3.46 -8.11
C LEU A 50 28.82 -2.83 -6.85
N PRO A 51 28.96 -1.50 -6.78
CA PRO A 51 29.40 -0.82 -5.57
C PRO A 51 28.46 -1.09 -4.37
N VAL A 52 29.01 -1.16 -3.16
CA VAL A 52 28.25 -1.47 -1.94
C VAL A 52 27.10 -0.48 -1.71
N GLU A 53 27.29 0.78 -2.11
CA GLU A 53 26.36 1.87 -1.88
C GLU A 53 25.01 1.64 -2.58
N VAL A 54 25.01 0.89 -3.68
CA VAL A 54 23.81 0.64 -4.49
C VAL A 54 23.14 -0.69 -4.18
N TRP A 55 23.74 -1.55 -3.35
CA TRP A 55 23.22 -2.89 -3.07
C TRP A 55 21.74 -2.92 -2.60
N PRO A 56 21.30 -2.02 -1.69
CA PRO A 56 19.90 -2.00 -1.24
C PRO A 56 18.92 -1.60 -2.32
N ASP A 57 19.37 -0.76 -3.26
CA ASP A 57 18.51 -0.22 -4.31
C ASP A 57 18.30 -1.25 -5.43
N VAL A 58 19.27 -2.15 -5.65
CA VAL A 58 19.22 -3.17 -6.70
C VAL A 58 18.02 -4.09 -6.53
N ASN A 59 17.74 -4.56 -5.31
CA ASN A 59 16.58 -5.43 -5.08
C ASN A 59 15.28 -4.68 -5.39
N LEU A 60 15.09 -3.50 -4.79
CA LEU A 60 13.88 -2.69 -4.95
C LEU A 60 13.62 -2.35 -6.43
N LEU A 61 14.66 -1.92 -7.15
CA LEU A 61 14.57 -1.55 -8.56
C LEU A 61 14.19 -2.74 -9.44
N LEU A 62 14.86 -3.88 -9.29
CA LEU A 62 14.63 -5.04 -10.15
C LEU A 62 13.31 -5.75 -9.83
N VAL A 63 12.88 -5.77 -8.57
CA VAL A 63 11.55 -6.27 -8.17
C VAL A 63 10.46 -5.39 -8.76
N GLY A 64 10.55 -4.06 -8.57
CA GLY A 64 9.58 -3.12 -9.12
C GLY A 64 9.49 -3.19 -10.64
N LEU A 65 10.63 -3.27 -11.33
CA LEU A 65 10.69 -3.47 -12.78
C LEU A 65 10.05 -4.80 -13.19
N GLY A 66 10.35 -5.88 -12.46
CA GLY A 66 9.77 -7.20 -12.70
C GLY A 66 8.24 -7.23 -12.57
N GLN A 67 7.69 -6.53 -11.58
CA GLN A 67 6.24 -6.40 -11.39
C GLN A 67 5.59 -5.57 -12.51
N MET A 68 6.20 -4.45 -12.90
CA MET A 68 5.70 -3.61 -13.99
C MET A 68 5.62 -4.38 -15.33
N ILE A 69 6.62 -5.21 -15.63
CA ILE A 69 6.62 -6.05 -16.86
C ILE A 69 5.45 -7.05 -16.85
N GLN A 70 5.15 -7.64 -15.70
CA GLN A 70 4.15 -8.71 -15.61
C GLN A 70 2.72 -8.19 -15.46
N GLN A 71 2.54 -7.11 -14.70
CA GLN A 71 1.22 -6.68 -14.23
C GLN A 71 0.74 -5.40 -14.91
N ARG A 72 1.67 -4.54 -15.35
CA ARG A 72 1.37 -3.21 -15.90
C ARG A 72 2.18 -2.91 -17.18
N PRO A 73 2.11 -3.79 -18.19
CA PRO A 73 2.96 -3.67 -19.37
C PRO A 73 2.60 -2.42 -20.20
N PHE A 74 1.34 -1.98 -20.22
CA PHE A 74 0.93 -0.74 -20.89
C PHE A 74 1.51 0.52 -20.20
N ASP A 75 1.44 0.60 -18.87
CA ASP A 75 2.06 1.70 -18.11
C ASP A 75 3.57 1.75 -18.33
N LEU A 76 4.21 0.58 -18.35
CA LEU A 76 5.64 0.46 -18.64
C LEU A 76 5.99 0.98 -20.04
N LEU A 77 5.17 0.64 -21.06
CA LEU A 77 5.32 1.17 -22.42
C LEU A 77 5.26 2.70 -22.43
N GLN A 78 4.26 3.30 -21.77
CA GLN A 78 4.13 4.75 -21.70
C GLN A 78 5.32 5.42 -21.02
N ARG A 79 5.86 4.81 -19.97
CA ARG A 79 7.08 5.30 -19.28
C ARG A 79 8.30 5.23 -20.19
N CYS A 80 8.45 4.17 -20.98
CA CYS A 80 9.53 4.06 -21.97
C CYS A 80 9.44 5.20 -23.01
N ILE A 81 8.25 5.48 -23.54
CA ILE A 81 8.05 6.58 -24.52
C ILE A 81 8.44 7.94 -23.94
N LYS A 82 8.15 8.16 -22.65
CA LYS A 82 8.33 9.45 -21.96
C LYS A 82 9.71 9.65 -21.34
N CYS A 83 10.55 8.62 -21.28
CA CYS A 83 11.86 8.74 -20.65
C CYS A 83 12.86 9.53 -21.52
N THR A 84 14.01 9.85 -20.95
CA THR A 84 15.06 10.64 -21.61
C THR A 84 15.70 9.92 -22.78
N ASP A 85 15.73 8.57 -22.79
CA ASP A 85 16.20 7.75 -23.90
C ASP A 85 15.21 6.60 -24.18
N PRO A 86 14.13 6.85 -24.93
CA PRO A 86 13.09 5.86 -25.19
C PRO A 86 13.58 4.63 -25.94
N VAL A 87 14.54 4.80 -26.87
CA VAL A 87 15.09 3.68 -27.65
C VAL A 87 15.87 2.74 -26.73
N ALA A 88 16.72 3.27 -25.84
CA ALA A 88 17.43 2.46 -24.87
C ALA A 88 16.47 1.79 -23.88
N ALA A 89 15.42 2.48 -23.43
CA ALA A 89 14.40 1.92 -22.56
C ALA A 89 13.67 0.73 -23.20
N PHE A 90 13.25 0.86 -24.47
CA PHE A 90 12.63 -0.26 -25.19
C PHE A 90 13.56 -1.45 -25.37
N ARG A 91 14.84 -1.21 -25.72
CA ARG A 91 15.84 -2.28 -25.82
C ARG A 91 16.06 -2.99 -24.49
N LEU A 92 16.09 -2.24 -23.40
CA LEU A 92 16.21 -2.79 -22.05
C LEU A 92 15.00 -3.68 -21.72
N VAL A 93 13.78 -3.17 -21.92
CA VAL A 93 12.52 -3.88 -21.63
C VAL A 93 12.38 -5.14 -22.50
N GLY A 94 12.72 -5.05 -23.79
CA GLY A 94 12.75 -6.22 -24.67
C GLY A 94 13.73 -7.29 -24.20
N ARG A 95 14.94 -6.89 -23.78
CA ARG A 95 15.98 -7.83 -23.28
C ARG A 95 15.56 -8.56 -22.01
N ILE A 96 14.76 -7.94 -21.15
CA ILE A 96 14.26 -8.53 -19.90
C ILE A 96 12.89 -9.21 -20.05
N GLY A 97 12.48 -9.50 -21.29
CA GLY A 97 11.31 -10.33 -21.59
C GLY A 97 9.98 -9.58 -21.69
N GLY A 98 10.00 -8.24 -21.86
CA GLY A 98 8.80 -7.47 -22.16
C GLY A 98 8.26 -7.78 -23.55
N ASN A 99 7.09 -8.42 -23.62
CA ASN A 99 6.40 -8.76 -24.87
C ASN A 99 5.27 -7.77 -25.14
N LEU A 100 5.64 -6.60 -25.67
CA LEU A 100 4.73 -5.48 -25.92
C LEU A 100 4.75 -5.13 -27.40
N LYS A 101 3.56 -5.03 -28.00
CA LYS A 101 3.40 -4.62 -29.39
C LYS A 101 2.46 -3.43 -29.52
N VAL A 102 2.84 -2.47 -30.36
CA VAL A 102 1.98 -1.37 -30.78
C VAL A 102 1.51 -1.68 -32.19
N ILE A 103 0.20 -1.65 -32.40
CA ILE A 103 -0.44 -1.98 -33.67
C ILE A 103 -1.13 -0.73 -34.21
N ASP A 104 -1.00 -0.47 -35.51
CA ASP A 104 -1.75 0.58 -36.19
C ASP A 104 -3.21 0.15 -36.28
N LYS A 105 -4.13 0.96 -35.75
CA LYS A 105 -5.55 0.59 -35.75
C LYS A 105 -6.19 0.61 -37.14
N ALA A 106 -5.67 1.43 -38.06
CA ALA A 106 -6.21 1.56 -39.41
C ALA A 106 -5.69 0.46 -40.34
N THR A 107 -4.42 0.06 -40.21
CA THR A 107 -3.81 -0.96 -41.09
C THR A 107 -3.74 -2.35 -40.46
N GLY A 108 -3.73 -2.46 -39.13
CA GLY A 108 -3.55 -3.71 -38.40
C GLY A 108 -2.09 -4.16 -38.29
N ASP A 109 -1.15 -3.36 -38.80
CA ASP A 109 0.28 -3.70 -38.80
C ASP A 109 0.93 -3.44 -37.44
N SER A 110 1.87 -4.31 -37.05
CA SER A 110 2.71 -4.08 -35.88
C SER A 110 3.71 -2.95 -36.18
N ILE A 111 3.51 -1.80 -35.56
CA ILE A 111 4.36 -0.62 -35.72
C ILE A 111 5.60 -0.70 -34.82
N LEU A 112 5.46 -1.25 -33.60
CA LEU A 112 6.56 -1.46 -32.68
C LEU A 112 6.41 -2.82 -32.01
N ASP A 113 7.47 -3.62 -32.03
CA ASP A 113 7.62 -4.78 -31.16
C ASP A 113 8.78 -4.49 -30.19
N VAL A 114 8.48 -4.39 -28.90
CA VAL A 114 9.47 -4.08 -27.86
C VAL A 114 10.52 -5.18 -27.75
N ALA A 115 10.19 -6.43 -28.10
CA ALA A 115 11.17 -7.51 -28.18
C ALA A 115 12.15 -7.32 -29.36
N GLU A 116 11.76 -6.55 -30.38
CA GLU A 116 12.56 -6.21 -31.57
C GLU A 116 12.98 -4.73 -31.61
N ALA A 117 13.20 -4.10 -30.44
CA ALA A 117 13.52 -2.68 -30.25
C ALA A 117 14.76 -2.13 -31.02
N ALA A 118 15.44 -2.97 -31.82
CA ALA A 118 16.41 -2.54 -32.82
C ALA A 118 15.78 -1.68 -33.95
N LYS A 119 14.46 -1.77 -34.17
CA LYS A 119 13.72 -1.04 -35.23
C LYS A 119 13.09 0.27 -34.78
N CYS A 120 13.28 0.69 -33.53
CA CYS A 120 12.72 1.94 -33.01
C CYS A 120 13.65 3.12 -33.33
N ASP A 121 13.25 3.96 -34.28
CA ASP A 121 13.94 5.19 -34.67
C ASP A 121 13.21 6.45 -34.15
N GLU A 122 13.83 7.61 -34.33
CA GLU A 122 13.29 8.88 -33.83
C GLU A 122 11.95 9.25 -34.51
N GLU A 123 11.77 8.88 -35.77
CA GLU A 123 10.54 9.14 -36.53
C GLU A 123 9.36 8.34 -35.97
N LEU A 124 9.55 7.05 -35.68
CA LEU A 124 8.56 6.23 -35.01
C LEU A 124 8.26 6.73 -33.59
N LEU A 125 9.26 7.18 -32.84
CA LEU A 125 9.04 7.75 -31.51
C LEU A 125 8.21 9.03 -31.54
N ASP A 126 8.47 9.92 -32.49
CA ASP A 126 7.68 11.14 -32.68
C ASP A 126 6.25 10.79 -33.10
N TYR A 127 6.08 9.81 -33.98
CA TYR A 127 4.76 9.26 -34.35
C TYR A 127 3.97 8.76 -33.14
N LEU A 128 4.61 7.97 -32.26
CA LEU A 128 3.96 7.43 -31.05
C LEU A 128 3.60 8.53 -30.03
N LYS A 129 4.45 9.57 -29.90
CA LYS A 129 4.21 10.71 -28.99
C LYS A 129 3.10 11.62 -29.48
N THR A 130 3.07 11.91 -30.78
CA THR A 130 2.12 12.86 -31.39
C THR A 130 0.71 12.28 -31.54
N ARG A 131 0.60 11.01 -31.94
CA ARG A 131 -0.70 10.32 -32.14
C ARG A 131 -1.26 9.74 -30.83
N GLY A 132 -0.39 9.46 -29.87
CA GLY A 132 -0.72 8.81 -28.61
C GLY A 132 -0.99 7.31 -28.75
N VAL A 133 -0.62 6.53 -27.73
CA VAL A 133 -0.85 5.08 -27.67
C VAL A 133 -1.98 4.80 -26.68
N LYS A 134 -2.96 4.00 -27.08
CA LYS A 134 -4.08 3.54 -26.23
C LYS A 134 -3.96 2.06 -25.96
N GLU A 135 -4.43 1.63 -24.79
CA GLU A 135 -4.47 0.22 -24.45
C GLU A 135 -5.51 -0.49 -25.31
N GLY A 136 -5.11 -1.58 -25.97
CA GLY A 136 -6.02 -2.44 -26.71
C GLY A 136 -6.58 -3.50 -25.76
N HIS A 137 -7.91 -3.63 -25.68
CA HIS A 137 -8.50 -4.78 -25.01
C HIS A 137 -8.31 -6.03 -25.88
N HIS A 138 -7.77 -7.08 -25.28
CA HIS A 138 -7.65 -8.38 -25.91
C HIS A 138 -9.06 -8.96 -26.04
N ASP A 139 -9.70 -8.81 -27.19
CA ASP A 139 -10.91 -9.58 -27.49
C ASP A 139 -10.52 -11.06 -27.51
N SER A 140 -10.97 -11.80 -26.50
CA SER A 140 -10.81 -13.25 -26.41
C SER A 140 -11.79 -13.92 -27.39
N SER A 141 -11.51 -13.82 -28.68
CA SER A 141 -12.12 -14.66 -29.70
C SER A 141 -11.04 -15.53 -30.34
N PRO A 142 -11.18 -16.86 -30.38
CA PRO A 142 -10.16 -17.73 -30.95
C PRO A 142 -10.07 -17.46 -32.46
N ALA A 143 -8.93 -16.94 -32.90
CA ALA A 143 -8.61 -16.86 -34.32
C ALA A 143 -8.64 -18.28 -34.91
N LYS A 144 -9.56 -18.50 -35.86
CA LYS A 144 -9.67 -19.75 -36.61
C LYS A 144 -8.35 -20.04 -37.32
N ALA A 145 -7.60 -21.03 -36.83
CA ALA A 145 -6.44 -21.55 -37.53
C ALA A 145 -6.91 -22.36 -38.76
N THR A 146 -6.56 -21.88 -39.95
CA THR A 146 -6.62 -22.65 -41.20
C THR A 146 -5.56 -23.76 -41.18
N PRO A 147 -5.89 -25.02 -41.52
CA PRO A 147 -4.96 -26.12 -41.38
C PRO A 147 -3.97 -26.15 -42.55
N SER A 148 -2.69 -25.91 -42.26
CA SER A 148 -1.60 -26.23 -43.20
C SER A 148 -1.23 -27.72 -43.05
N LYS A 149 -1.31 -28.45 -44.16
CA LYS A 149 -0.89 -29.85 -44.29
C LYS A 149 0.61 -29.97 -44.01
N ARG A 150 1.01 -30.80 -43.05
CA ARG A 150 2.31 -31.49 -43.11
C ARG A 150 2.27 -32.85 -42.40
N LYS A 151 2.63 -33.88 -43.18
CA LYS A 151 2.76 -35.29 -42.82
C LYS A 151 3.88 -35.53 -41.80
N ARG A 152 3.61 -36.40 -40.82
CA ARG A 152 4.53 -37.43 -40.24
C ARG A 152 3.69 -38.20 -39.23
N GLY A 153 3.59 -39.52 -39.27
CA GLY A 153 4.69 -40.48 -39.29
C GLY A 153 4.67 -41.18 -37.93
N GLU A 154 4.27 -42.45 -37.94
CA GLU A 154 4.02 -43.33 -36.80
C GLU A 154 5.20 -43.48 -35.82
N ARG A 155 4.87 -43.74 -34.54
CA ARG A 155 5.37 -44.82 -33.64
C ARG A 155 5.17 -44.36 -32.18
N GLY A 156 4.28 -45.00 -31.41
CA GLY A 156 4.61 -46.05 -30.41
C GLY A 156 5.21 -45.41 -29.14
N GLY A 157 4.53 -45.28 -27.99
CA GLY A 157 3.80 -46.30 -27.25
C GLY A 157 4.72 -46.97 -26.23
N SER A 158 4.72 -46.53 -24.96
CA SER A 158 4.76 -47.42 -23.76
C SER A 158 4.84 -46.62 -22.45
N ALA A 159 4.13 -47.14 -21.46
CA ALA A 159 3.97 -46.65 -20.09
C ALA A 159 4.95 -47.33 -19.10
N ARG A 160 4.81 -46.94 -17.81
CA ARG A 160 5.36 -47.50 -16.54
C ARG A 160 6.59 -46.74 -16.00
N LYS A 161 6.79 -46.53 -14.69
CA LYS A 161 6.17 -47.06 -13.45
C LYS A 161 6.57 -46.16 -12.27
N ARG A 162 5.71 -46.05 -11.26
CA ARG A 162 6.01 -45.59 -9.89
C ARG A 162 6.82 -46.64 -9.10
N LYS A 163 7.68 -46.16 -8.20
CA LYS A 163 8.13 -46.67 -6.87
C LYS A 163 9.29 -45.74 -6.44
N GLY A 164 9.47 -45.23 -5.22
CA GLY A 164 8.95 -45.51 -3.89
C GLY A 164 10.13 -45.50 -2.90
N ALA A 165 9.95 -44.85 -1.74
CA ALA A 165 10.74 -44.96 -0.48
C ALA A 165 12.15 -44.33 -0.46
N ARG A 166 12.75 -43.83 0.64
CA ARG A 166 12.40 -43.38 2.02
C ARG A 166 13.74 -42.94 2.67
N ASN A 167 13.65 -42.16 3.75
CA ASN A 167 14.63 -41.93 4.85
C ASN A 167 15.72 -40.83 4.68
N GLY A 168 15.74 -39.90 5.66
CA GLY A 168 16.73 -38.83 5.87
C GLY A 168 17.91 -39.28 6.75
N PRO A 169 18.32 -38.48 7.75
CA PRO A 169 18.95 -37.16 7.69
C PRO A 169 20.39 -37.20 8.27
N ALA A 170 21.21 -36.15 8.09
CA ALA A 170 22.27 -35.77 9.05
C ALA A 170 23.02 -34.48 8.64
N ASP A 171 23.10 -33.58 9.62
CA ASP A 171 24.27 -32.82 10.09
C ASP A 171 24.95 -31.72 9.24
N SER A 172 24.79 -30.51 9.77
CA SER A 172 25.70 -29.36 9.71
C SER A 172 27.07 -29.67 10.36
N PRO A 173 28.10 -28.89 10.05
CA PRO A 173 28.69 -28.11 11.13
C PRO A 173 29.09 -26.67 10.77
N SER A 174 29.18 -25.92 11.87
CA SER A 174 29.69 -24.58 12.15
C SER A 174 31.07 -24.22 11.58
N GLY A 175 31.31 -22.91 11.41
CA GLY A 175 32.64 -22.31 11.33
C GLY A 175 32.58 -20.79 11.14
N LEU A 176 32.71 -20.05 12.24
CA LEU A 176 33.14 -18.63 12.26
C LEU A 176 34.65 -18.61 12.05
N ASP A 177 35.17 -17.63 11.31
CA ASP A 177 36.43 -16.95 11.64
C ASP A 177 36.61 -15.64 10.86
N GLU A 178 37.33 -14.74 11.53
CA GLU A 178 37.63 -13.32 11.32
C GLU A 178 38.29 -12.98 9.98
N PHE A 179 38.17 -11.72 9.51
CA PHE A 179 39.29 -10.98 8.92
C PHE A 179 39.06 -9.46 8.94
N THR A 180 40.09 -8.75 9.38
CA THR A 180 40.23 -7.28 9.47
C THR A 180 40.91 -6.66 8.24
N HIS A 181 40.67 -5.36 8.06
CA HIS A 181 41.56 -4.28 7.56
C HIS A 181 41.42 -3.69 6.13
N SER A 182 41.14 -2.37 6.15
CA SER A 182 41.79 -1.21 5.48
C SER A 182 41.70 -0.99 3.96
N GLY A 183 41.38 0.26 3.57
CA GLY A 183 42.03 0.89 2.41
C GLY A 183 41.18 1.83 1.53
N GLU A 184 41.16 3.11 1.89
CA GLU A 184 41.23 4.35 1.07
C GLU A 184 40.40 4.59 -0.22
N ALA A 185 40.00 5.86 -0.32
CA ALA A 185 39.14 6.49 -1.32
C ALA A 185 39.88 7.02 -2.56
N ALA A 186 39.15 7.19 -3.66
CA ALA A 186 39.51 8.14 -4.73
C ALA A 186 38.27 8.67 -5.47
N ALA A 187 38.17 10.00 -5.54
CA ALA A 187 37.13 10.77 -6.22
C ALA A 187 37.59 11.23 -7.61
N VAL A 188 36.69 11.27 -8.62
CA VAL A 188 36.87 12.11 -9.84
C VAL A 188 35.51 12.63 -10.36
N ARG A 189 35.54 13.93 -10.73
CA ARG A 189 34.46 14.84 -11.15
C ARG A 189 33.93 14.65 -12.57
N MET A 190 32.69 15.13 -12.77
CA MET A 190 31.97 15.35 -14.05
C MET A 190 32.23 16.73 -14.68
N ASN A 191 32.06 16.79 -16.01
CA ASN A 191 31.61 17.92 -16.85
C ASN A 191 31.24 17.34 -18.24
N SER A 192 30.37 17.85 -19.12
CA SER A 192 29.76 19.17 -19.31
C SER A 192 28.69 19.11 -20.45
N GLN A 193 27.59 19.86 -20.27
CA GLN A 193 26.85 20.78 -21.19
C GLN A 193 26.54 20.53 -22.69
N ALA A 194 25.31 20.97 -23.06
CA ALA A 194 24.85 21.84 -24.21
C ALA A 194 23.63 21.24 -24.97
N ARG A 195 22.41 21.81 -25.04
CA ARG A 195 21.80 23.10 -25.53
C ARG A 195 21.57 23.23 -27.06
N TRP A 196 20.29 23.26 -27.48
CA TRP A 196 19.61 24.14 -28.51
C TRP A 196 18.18 23.58 -28.77
N ALA A 197 17.02 24.27 -28.75
CA ALA A 197 16.49 25.56 -29.21
C ALA A 197 16.01 25.58 -30.69
N GLY A 198 14.69 25.71 -30.92
CA GLY A 198 14.09 25.99 -32.24
C GLY A 198 12.56 25.79 -32.30
N SER A 199 11.83 26.90 -32.39
CA SER A 199 10.36 27.08 -32.47
C SER A 199 9.80 26.98 -33.91
N PHE A 200 8.49 26.72 -34.11
CA PHE A 200 7.59 27.50 -34.99
C PHE A 200 6.10 27.07 -34.85
N SER A 201 5.22 28.09 -34.88
CA SER A 201 3.74 28.12 -34.95
C SER A 201 3.23 27.71 -36.35
N GLU A 202 1.97 27.48 -36.72
CA GLU A 202 0.66 28.06 -36.38
C GLU A 202 -0.43 27.27 -37.18
N GLY A 203 -1.73 27.35 -36.83
CA GLY A 203 -2.82 27.11 -37.81
C GLY A 203 -3.96 26.15 -37.43
N THR A 204 -5.05 26.73 -36.90
CA THR A 204 -6.32 26.14 -36.48
C THR A 204 -7.26 25.66 -37.61
N LYS A 205 -8.06 24.59 -37.38
CA LYS A 205 -9.49 24.51 -37.75
C LYS A 205 -10.32 23.69 -36.76
N ASN A 206 -11.39 24.30 -36.26
CA ASN A 206 -12.42 23.75 -35.39
C ASN A 206 -13.39 22.83 -36.15
N SER A 207 -13.73 21.68 -35.55
CA SER A 207 -15.02 21.00 -35.77
C SER A 207 -15.46 20.38 -34.46
N GLY A 208 -16.61 20.83 -33.95
CA GLY A 208 -17.11 20.56 -32.61
C GLY A 208 -17.34 19.07 -32.32
N GLN A 209 -16.78 18.62 -31.21
CA GLN A 209 -17.24 17.47 -30.44
C GLN A 209 -17.58 17.96 -29.03
N ALA A 210 -18.73 17.53 -28.52
CA ALA A 210 -19.21 17.83 -27.19
C ALA A 210 -18.12 17.52 -26.16
N THR A 211 -17.59 18.57 -25.54
CA THR A 211 -16.60 18.47 -24.47
C THR A 211 -17.36 18.19 -23.19
N ILE A 212 -17.20 16.99 -22.61
CA ILE A 212 -17.39 16.87 -21.16
C ILE A 212 -16.24 17.71 -20.57
N LYS A 213 -16.57 18.94 -20.13
CA LYS A 213 -15.66 19.78 -19.38
C LYS A 213 -15.46 19.14 -18.01
N THR A 214 -14.47 18.26 -17.87
CA THR A 214 -13.86 18.04 -16.56
C THR A 214 -12.95 19.23 -16.30
N THR A 215 -13.47 20.20 -15.57
CA THR A 215 -12.64 21.28 -15.03
C THR A 215 -11.72 20.68 -13.97
N ILE A 216 -10.47 20.39 -14.34
CA ILE A 216 -9.41 20.19 -13.34
C ILE A 216 -8.99 21.58 -12.90
N VAL A 217 -9.52 22.03 -11.75
CA VAL A 217 -8.94 23.16 -11.04
C VAL A 217 -7.64 22.65 -10.43
N ALA A 218 -6.51 23.19 -10.88
CA ALA A 218 -5.24 23.03 -10.16
C ALA A 218 -5.34 23.84 -8.86
N GLY A 219 -5.96 23.23 -7.84
CA GLY A 219 -5.96 23.75 -6.49
C GLY A 219 -4.61 23.47 -5.86
N THR A 220 -3.83 24.52 -5.64
CA THR A 220 -2.69 24.48 -4.71
C THR A 220 -3.24 24.31 -3.29
N GLY A 221 -3.45 23.06 -2.87
CA GLY A 221 -3.88 22.74 -1.51
C GLY A 221 -4.83 21.55 -1.45
N ASP A 222 -4.62 20.70 -0.46
CA ASP A 222 -5.59 19.68 -0.05
C ASP A 222 -6.93 20.37 0.31
N PRO A 223 -8.06 20.06 -0.35
CA PRO A 223 -9.33 20.74 -0.13
C PRO A 223 -9.82 20.63 1.32
N TYR A 224 -9.38 19.60 2.06
CA TYR A 224 -9.71 19.41 3.48
C TYR A 224 -8.95 20.36 4.41
N MET A 225 -7.74 20.81 4.00
CA MET A 225 -6.91 21.75 4.78
C MET A 225 -7.22 23.21 4.47
N ALA A 226 -7.82 23.48 3.30
CA ALA A 226 -8.16 24.83 2.88
C ALA A 226 -9.38 25.42 3.61
N ASN A 227 -10.31 24.57 4.08
CA ASN A 227 -11.48 25.02 4.84
C ASN A 227 -12.04 23.93 5.79
N PRO A 228 -11.38 23.70 6.95
CA PRO A 228 -11.80 22.70 7.92
C PRO A 228 -13.23 22.99 8.41
N GLY A 229 -14.18 22.11 8.11
CA GLY A 229 -15.59 22.24 8.52
C GLY A 229 -16.56 22.67 7.41
N ALA A 230 -16.09 22.90 6.19
CA ALA A 230 -17.00 23.05 5.05
C ALA A 230 -17.82 21.77 4.86
N LYS A 231 -19.16 21.91 4.75
CA LYS A 231 -20.05 20.79 4.44
C LYS A 231 -19.98 20.52 2.93
N ILE A 232 -19.22 19.49 2.55
CA ILE A 232 -19.02 19.05 1.17
C ILE A 232 -20.12 18.07 0.75
N PHE A 233 -20.69 17.33 1.71
CA PHE A 233 -21.77 16.35 1.50
C PHE A 233 -23.05 16.83 2.20
N PRO A 234 -23.96 17.55 1.50
CA PRO A 234 -25.10 18.21 2.12
C PRO A 234 -26.16 17.24 2.67
N ASP A 235 -26.21 16.02 2.13
CA ASP A 235 -27.19 14.99 2.53
C ASP A 235 -26.76 14.24 3.80
N ALA A 236 -25.48 14.31 4.18
CA ALA A 236 -25.01 13.82 5.46
C ALA A 236 -25.39 14.83 6.56
N THR A 237 -26.04 14.35 7.62
CA THR A 237 -26.50 15.19 8.73
C THR A 237 -25.47 15.29 9.86
N ASN A 238 -24.54 14.33 9.95
CA ASN A 238 -23.50 14.26 10.98
C ASN A 238 -24.05 14.46 12.41
N VAL A 239 -25.00 13.61 12.80
CA VAL A 239 -25.75 13.69 14.05
C VAL A 239 -24.82 13.76 15.28
N THR A 240 -23.79 12.92 15.27
CA THR A 240 -22.82 12.82 16.37
C THR A 240 -21.85 14.01 16.41
N GLY A 241 -21.75 14.78 15.33
CA GLY A 241 -20.88 15.96 15.24
C GLY A 241 -19.40 15.60 15.21
N VAL A 242 -19.04 14.43 14.67
CA VAL A 242 -17.63 14.05 14.53
C VAL A 242 -16.95 14.93 13.48
N THR A 243 -15.71 15.29 13.76
CA THR A 243 -14.95 16.29 13.00
C THR A 243 -13.66 15.73 12.39
N GLY A 244 -13.23 14.54 12.82
CA GLY A 244 -12.05 13.87 12.31
C GLY A 244 -11.68 12.64 13.14
N THR A 245 -10.48 12.13 12.90
CA THR A 245 -9.90 11.01 13.66
C THR A 245 -8.94 11.53 14.72
N ALA A 246 -9.25 11.27 15.99
CA ALA A 246 -8.38 11.63 17.10
C ALA A 246 -7.17 10.70 17.17
N PHE A 247 -7.39 9.38 17.18
CA PHE A 247 -6.34 8.35 17.14
C PHE A 247 -6.89 6.99 16.73
N LEU A 248 -5.99 6.10 16.34
CA LEU A 248 -6.27 4.67 16.10
C LEU A 248 -5.53 3.85 17.16
N GLU A 249 -6.25 3.08 17.97
CA GLU A 249 -5.64 2.17 18.94
C GLU A 249 -5.61 0.74 18.41
N PHE A 250 -4.39 0.21 18.31
CA PHE A 250 -4.14 -1.19 18.03
C PHE A 250 -3.86 -1.92 19.34
N TRP A 251 -4.48 -3.10 19.48
CA TRP A 251 -4.09 -4.07 20.49
C TRP A 251 -3.14 -5.06 19.83
N VAL A 252 -1.94 -5.15 20.40
CA VAL A 252 -0.82 -5.87 19.81
C VAL A 252 -0.11 -6.72 20.85
N GLY A 253 0.56 -7.78 20.41
CA GLY A 253 1.29 -8.69 21.30
C GLY A 253 2.47 -8.01 22.01
N ASN A 254 3.15 -7.06 21.35
CA ASN A 254 4.24 -6.29 21.94
C ASN A 254 4.29 -4.84 21.43
N ALA A 255 3.70 -3.93 22.21
CA ALA A 255 3.52 -2.54 21.82
C ALA A 255 4.83 -1.79 21.62
N LYS A 256 5.89 -2.10 22.38
CA LYS A 256 7.20 -1.47 22.20
C LYS A 256 7.83 -1.89 20.86
N GLN A 257 7.79 -3.19 20.54
CA GLN A 257 8.32 -3.68 19.26
C GLN A 257 7.50 -3.18 18.07
N SER A 258 6.17 -3.20 18.18
CA SER A 258 5.30 -2.63 17.16
C SER A 258 5.61 -1.14 16.99
N ALA A 259 5.83 -0.38 18.08
CA ALA A 259 6.19 1.03 17.98
C ALA A 259 7.47 1.24 17.16
N VAL A 260 8.51 0.45 17.43
CA VAL A 260 9.74 0.47 16.63
C VAL A 260 9.45 0.20 15.14
N TYR A 261 8.61 -0.79 14.82
CA TYR A 261 8.24 -1.11 13.45
C TYR A 261 7.53 0.06 12.74
N TYR A 262 6.51 0.65 13.37
CA TYR A 262 5.78 1.78 12.78
C TYR A 262 6.65 3.03 12.65
N MET A 263 7.58 3.25 13.58
CA MET A 263 8.61 4.28 13.40
C MET A 263 9.47 3.93 12.17
N GLN A 264 10.20 2.83 12.19
CA GLN A 264 11.18 2.49 11.15
C GLN A 264 10.61 2.34 9.74
N CYS A 265 9.48 1.66 9.61
CA CYS A 265 8.92 1.33 8.30
C CYS A 265 8.01 2.41 7.74
N LEU A 266 7.41 3.24 8.61
CA LEU A 266 6.38 4.19 8.20
C LEU A 266 6.69 5.61 8.64
N GLY A 267 7.86 5.94 9.21
CA GLY A 267 8.27 7.32 9.50
C GLY A 267 7.56 7.99 10.68
N PHE A 268 6.85 7.22 11.50
CA PHE A 268 6.17 7.77 12.66
C PHE A 268 7.16 8.24 13.74
N GLN A 269 6.83 9.35 14.40
CA GLN A 269 7.61 9.90 15.50
C GLN A 269 7.04 9.46 16.85
N PRO A 270 7.91 9.18 17.84
CA PRO A 270 7.47 8.87 19.19
C PRO A 270 6.91 10.13 19.85
N VAL A 271 5.84 9.99 20.63
CA VAL A 271 5.18 11.13 21.29
C VAL A 271 5.04 10.88 22.78
N ALA A 272 4.39 9.79 23.16
CA ALA A 272 4.03 9.58 24.55
C ALA A 272 3.91 8.11 24.94
N TYR A 273 3.97 7.86 26.23
CA TYR A 273 3.86 6.53 26.83
C TYR A 273 2.94 6.55 28.05
N SER A 274 2.21 5.46 28.25
CA SER A 274 1.45 5.17 29.47
C SER A 274 1.64 3.70 29.83
N GLY A 275 2.09 3.40 31.05
CA GLY A 275 2.35 2.03 31.52
C GLY A 275 2.70 1.98 33.00
N MET A 276 3.40 0.95 33.46
CA MET A 276 3.69 0.74 34.90
C MET A 276 4.39 1.95 35.53
N GLU A 277 5.34 2.54 34.80
CA GLU A 277 6.12 3.70 35.22
C GLU A 277 5.26 4.97 35.37
N THR A 278 4.09 5.01 34.71
CA THR A 278 3.11 6.09 34.83
C THR A 278 1.92 5.70 35.73
N GLY A 279 2.05 4.62 36.51
CA GLY A 279 1.00 4.12 37.42
C GLY A 279 -0.08 3.26 36.74
N ARG A 280 0.07 2.94 35.46
CA ARG A 280 -0.87 2.12 34.70
C ARG A 280 -0.45 0.65 34.71
N MET A 281 -1.16 -0.16 35.50
CA MET A 281 -0.79 -1.55 35.78
C MET A 281 -1.48 -2.59 34.88
N ASP A 282 -2.48 -2.19 34.08
CA ASP A 282 -3.28 -3.09 33.22
C ASP A 282 -2.67 -3.27 31.82
N LYS A 283 -2.15 -2.18 31.23
CA LYS A 283 -1.58 -2.16 29.88
C LYS A 283 -0.46 -1.14 29.73
N ALA A 284 0.41 -1.36 28.75
CA ALA A 284 1.37 -0.40 28.25
C ALA A 284 0.93 0.11 26.88
N SER A 285 0.96 1.43 26.67
CA SER A 285 0.52 2.11 25.46
C SER A 285 1.58 3.09 24.98
N TYR A 286 1.96 2.98 23.70
CA TYR A 286 2.90 3.86 23.02
C TYR A 286 2.15 4.66 21.97
N LEU A 287 2.23 5.99 22.05
CA LEU A 287 1.64 6.92 21.11
C LEU A 287 2.69 7.38 20.11
N LEU A 288 2.35 7.22 18.83
CA LEU A 288 3.14 7.65 17.69
C LEU A 288 2.36 8.68 16.86
N ARG A 289 3.07 9.62 16.24
CA ARG A 289 2.48 10.65 15.36
C ARG A 289 3.25 10.86 14.06
N GLN A 290 2.50 11.08 12.98
CA GLN A 290 3.04 11.64 11.73
C GLN A 290 1.95 12.48 11.05
N GLY A 291 2.26 13.74 10.77
CA GLY A 291 1.23 14.71 10.44
C GLY A 291 0.13 14.74 11.51
N ASN A 292 -1.11 14.60 11.08
CA ASN A 292 -2.30 14.52 11.93
C ASN A 292 -2.72 13.08 12.28
N ILE A 293 -1.89 12.08 11.95
CA ILE A 293 -2.18 10.68 12.27
C ILE A 293 -1.62 10.36 13.65
N ASN A 294 -2.47 9.92 14.56
CA ASN A 294 -2.08 9.40 15.86
C ASN A 294 -2.34 7.88 15.91
N VAL A 295 -1.30 7.09 16.12
CA VAL A 295 -1.38 5.64 16.30
C VAL A 295 -0.98 5.30 17.73
N MET A 296 -1.87 4.63 18.44
CA MET A 296 -1.63 4.13 19.79
C MET A 296 -1.49 2.62 19.74
N LEU A 297 -0.35 2.10 20.19
CA LEU A 297 -0.07 0.67 20.23
C LEU A 297 -0.11 0.22 21.68
N SER A 298 -1.00 -0.72 22.00
CA SER A 298 -1.28 -1.14 23.37
C SER A 298 -1.07 -2.64 23.55
N SER A 299 -0.42 -3.04 24.64
CA SER A 299 -0.26 -4.44 25.04
C SER A 299 -0.65 -4.66 26.49
N PRO A 300 -1.21 -5.84 26.82
CA PRO A 300 -1.59 -6.15 28.19
C PRO A 300 -0.33 -6.37 29.04
N LEU A 301 -0.35 -5.90 30.28
CA LEU A 301 0.71 -6.16 31.27
C LEU A 301 0.35 -7.30 32.24
N GLN A 302 -0.88 -7.76 32.18
CA GLN A 302 -1.40 -8.85 33.00
C GLN A 302 -1.85 -10.01 32.11
N LYS A 303 -1.83 -11.21 32.67
CA LYS A 303 -2.32 -12.42 31.99
C LYS A 303 -3.85 -12.39 31.86
N GLY A 304 -4.35 -12.85 30.72
CA GLY A 304 -5.80 -12.99 30.46
C GLY A 304 -6.54 -11.66 30.30
N GLY A 305 -7.86 -11.72 30.28
CA GLY A 305 -8.71 -10.55 30.05
C GLY A 305 -8.87 -10.19 28.57
N GLU A 306 -9.74 -9.22 28.31
CA GLU A 306 -10.25 -8.92 26.97
C GLU A 306 -9.15 -8.63 25.94
N MET A 307 -8.08 -7.94 26.32
CA MET A 307 -6.99 -7.61 25.41
C MET A 307 -6.19 -8.84 24.99
N ASN A 308 -5.94 -9.79 25.90
CA ASN A 308 -5.28 -11.05 25.55
C ASN A 308 -6.20 -11.90 24.66
N ASP A 309 -7.50 -11.95 24.96
CA ASP A 309 -8.46 -12.73 24.18
C ASP A 309 -8.58 -12.19 22.74
N PHE A 310 -8.62 -10.86 22.59
CA PHE A 310 -8.58 -10.19 21.27
C PHE A 310 -7.31 -10.55 20.50
N ILE A 311 -6.13 -10.40 21.11
CA ILE A 311 -4.85 -10.67 20.45
C ILE A 311 -4.73 -12.15 20.06
N ASN A 312 -5.17 -13.07 20.92
CA ASN A 312 -5.16 -14.51 20.61
C ASN A 312 -6.07 -14.87 19.44
N LYS A 313 -7.20 -14.16 19.28
CA LYS A 313 -8.18 -14.41 18.23
C LYS A 313 -7.81 -13.74 16.91
N HIS A 314 -7.30 -12.52 16.96
CA HIS A 314 -7.14 -11.65 15.80
C HIS A 314 -5.67 -11.40 15.40
N GLY A 315 -4.72 -11.70 16.28
CA GLY A 315 -3.36 -11.15 16.19
C GLY A 315 -3.33 -9.66 16.51
N ASP A 316 -2.32 -8.98 15.98
CA ASP A 316 -2.18 -7.52 16.08
C ASP A 316 -3.27 -6.83 15.22
N GLY A 317 -4.11 -5.99 15.84
CA GLY A 317 -5.24 -5.41 15.12
C GLY A 317 -5.83 -4.15 15.76
N ILE A 318 -6.61 -3.41 14.96
CA ILE A 318 -7.33 -2.22 15.44
C ILE A 318 -8.43 -2.65 16.39
N ARG A 319 -8.43 -2.06 17.59
CA ARG A 319 -9.50 -2.23 18.57
C ARG A 319 -10.38 -0.99 18.66
N ASN A 320 -9.79 0.20 18.78
CA ASN A 320 -10.54 1.44 18.95
C ASN A 320 -10.23 2.42 17.82
N ILE A 321 -11.28 2.92 17.19
CA ILE A 321 -11.21 4.05 16.26
C ILE A 321 -11.76 5.26 17.03
N ALA A 322 -10.88 6.19 17.39
CA ALA A 322 -11.26 7.37 18.16
C ALA A 322 -11.54 8.55 17.24
N LEU A 323 -12.72 9.13 17.38
CA LEU A 323 -13.27 10.19 16.55
C LEU A 323 -13.39 11.47 17.37
N GLU A 324 -12.84 12.56 16.83
CA GLU A 324 -12.86 13.85 17.50
C GLU A 324 -14.25 14.49 17.37
N CYS A 325 -14.79 14.99 18.47
CA CYS A 325 -16.10 15.62 18.52
C CYS A 325 -16.14 16.74 19.57
N PRO A 326 -17.02 17.74 19.43
CA PRO A 326 -17.12 18.84 20.37
C PRO A 326 -17.78 18.46 21.71
N ASP A 327 -18.55 17.37 21.75
CA ASP A 327 -19.25 16.89 22.96
C ASP A 327 -19.38 15.36 22.91
N ALA A 328 -18.53 14.68 23.68
CA ALA A 328 -18.46 13.22 23.68
C ALA A 328 -19.70 12.58 24.30
N LYS A 329 -20.30 13.22 25.31
CA LYS A 329 -21.51 12.72 25.94
C LYS A 329 -22.69 12.80 24.98
N ARG A 330 -22.90 13.96 24.35
CA ARG A 330 -23.99 14.16 23.40
C ARG A 330 -23.88 13.21 22.20
N ALA A 331 -22.67 13.04 21.67
CA ALA A 331 -22.42 12.12 20.56
C ALA A 331 -22.82 10.68 20.92
N HIS A 332 -22.43 10.23 22.12
CA HIS A 332 -22.79 8.90 22.63
C HIS A 332 -24.28 8.75 22.92
N ASP A 333 -24.91 9.67 23.65
CA ASP A 333 -26.34 9.63 23.96
C ASP A 333 -27.17 9.54 22.68
N LEU A 334 -26.82 10.33 21.65
CA LEU A 334 -27.49 10.31 20.36
C LEU A 334 -27.26 9.00 19.62
N ALA A 335 -26.04 8.48 19.59
CA ALA A 335 -25.75 7.21 18.97
C ALA A 335 -26.55 6.06 19.62
N VAL A 336 -26.58 6.01 20.95
CA VAL A 336 -27.34 4.99 21.71
C VAL A 336 -28.84 5.13 21.48
N SER A 337 -29.38 6.37 21.48
CA SER A 337 -30.79 6.62 21.19
C SER A 337 -31.23 6.14 19.79
N LYS A 338 -30.28 6.00 18.87
CA LYS A 338 -30.48 5.52 17.50
C LYS A 338 -30.13 4.05 17.30
N GLY A 339 -29.91 3.30 18.39
CA GLY A 339 -29.74 1.85 18.37
C GLY A 339 -28.30 1.36 18.44
N ALA A 340 -27.31 2.24 18.62
CA ALA A 340 -25.95 1.78 18.93
C ALA A 340 -25.89 1.16 20.33
N LYS A 341 -25.12 0.09 20.50
CA LYS A 341 -24.86 -0.49 21.81
C LYS A 341 -23.76 0.30 22.52
N SER A 342 -24.04 0.78 23.73
CA SER A 342 -23.06 1.47 24.57
C SER A 342 -21.92 0.51 24.93
N PHE A 343 -20.68 0.96 24.69
CA PHE A 343 -19.46 0.28 25.13
C PHE A 343 -18.92 0.92 26.41
N GLN A 344 -18.88 2.26 26.44
CA GLN A 344 -18.40 3.04 27.57
C GLN A 344 -19.21 4.33 27.69
N GLU A 345 -19.77 4.56 28.86
CA GLU A 345 -20.31 5.88 29.22
C GLU A 345 -19.20 6.95 29.23
N VAL A 346 -19.58 8.22 29.18
CA VAL A 346 -18.61 9.31 29.19
C VAL A 346 -17.75 9.26 30.45
N LYS A 347 -16.44 9.31 30.25
CA LYS A 347 -15.44 9.38 31.32
C LYS A 347 -14.52 10.56 31.08
N THR A 348 -14.32 11.37 32.11
CA THR A 348 -13.40 12.51 32.10
C THR A 348 -12.02 12.07 32.59
N TYR A 349 -11.00 12.44 31.83
CA TYR A 349 -9.60 12.33 32.18
C TYR A 349 -9.06 13.75 32.34
N GLN A 350 -8.26 14.00 33.38
CA GLN A 350 -7.79 15.35 33.70
C GLN A 350 -6.35 15.31 34.25
N ASP A 351 -5.56 16.32 33.86
CA ASP A 351 -4.28 16.68 34.46
C ASP A 351 -4.07 18.21 34.41
N ASP A 352 -2.83 18.66 34.64
CA ASP A 352 -2.46 20.07 34.66
C ASP A 352 -2.61 20.78 33.30
N HIS A 353 -2.73 20.03 32.20
CA HIS A 353 -2.88 20.55 30.84
C HIS A 353 -4.34 20.63 30.35
N GLY A 354 -5.30 20.18 31.17
CA GLY A 354 -6.73 20.30 30.92
C GLY A 354 -7.49 18.99 31.08
N GLU A 355 -8.64 18.89 30.40
CA GLU A 355 -9.50 17.70 30.44
C GLU A 355 -9.72 17.10 29.05
N VAL A 356 -9.89 15.78 29.00
CA VAL A 356 -10.36 15.04 27.82
C VAL A 356 -11.50 14.14 28.25
N LYS A 357 -12.64 14.20 27.57
CA LYS A 357 -13.79 13.31 27.80
C LYS A 357 -13.87 12.27 26.70
N ILE A 358 -14.08 11.02 27.09
CA ILE A 358 -14.19 9.89 26.16
C ILE A 358 -15.41 9.05 26.49
N SER A 359 -16.23 8.77 25.50
CA SER A 359 -17.31 7.76 25.52
C SER A 359 -17.12 6.81 24.35
N GLY A 360 -17.86 5.71 24.29
CA GLY A 360 -17.73 4.76 23.18
C GLY A 360 -18.94 3.86 22.95
N ILE A 361 -19.06 3.41 21.70
CA ILE A 361 -20.09 2.48 21.23
C ILE A 361 -19.45 1.28 20.52
N ASP A 362 -20.18 0.16 20.51
CA ASP A 362 -19.83 -1.01 19.70
C ASP A 362 -20.08 -0.74 18.21
N THR A 363 -19.24 -1.30 17.34
CA THR A 363 -19.50 -1.40 15.89
C THR A 363 -19.26 -2.85 15.43
N TYR A 364 -18.93 -3.07 14.15
CA TYR A 364 -18.73 -4.39 13.58
C TYR A 364 -17.58 -5.15 14.27
N GLY A 365 -17.81 -6.46 14.43
CA GLY A 365 -16.88 -7.35 15.11
C GLY A 365 -16.56 -6.88 16.53
N GLU A 366 -15.27 -6.77 16.82
CA GLU A 366 -14.76 -6.32 18.12
C GLU A 366 -14.21 -4.89 18.07
N VAL A 367 -14.46 -4.13 17.00
CA VAL A 367 -14.03 -2.73 16.89
C VAL A 367 -14.99 -1.83 17.68
N LYS A 368 -14.45 -0.79 18.31
CA LYS A 368 -15.23 0.27 18.99
C LYS A 368 -14.99 1.61 18.31
N HIS A 369 -16.05 2.43 18.26
CA HIS A 369 -15.92 3.86 18.01
C HIS A 369 -15.88 4.60 19.32
N LEU A 370 -14.83 5.39 19.55
CA LEU A 370 -14.74 6.28 20.70
C LEU A 370 -15.03 7.70 20.25
N PHE A 371 -15.81 8.44 21.04
CA PHE A 371 -16.02 9.87 20.85
C PHE A 371 -15.08 10.60 21.81
N VAL A 372 -14.21 11.45 21.27
CA VAL A 372 -13.17 12.15 22.02
C VAL A 372 -13.41 13.64 21.96
N GLU A 373 -13.75 14.21 23.10
CA GLU A 373 -13.85 15.65 23.32
C GLU A 373 -12.60 16.11 24.06
N ARG A 374 -11.74 16.85 23.37
CA ARG A 374 -10.51 17.37 23.96
C ARG A 374 -10.68 18.73 24.64
N GLY A 375 -11.78 19.44 24.42
CA GLY A 375 -12.15 20.65 25.18
C GLY A 375 -11.09 21.77 25.27
N GLY A 376 -10.07 21.76 24.39
CA GLY A 376 -8.92 22.69 24.49
C GLY A 376 -7.74 22.20 25.35
N TYR A 377 -7.64 20.89 25.62
CA TYR A 377 -6.50 20.23 26.22
C TYR A 377 -5.19 20.64 25.52
N LYS A 378 -4.23 21.14 26.31
CA LYS A 378 -2.99 21.75 25.80
C LYS A 378 -1.76 20.86 25.87
N GLY A 379 -1.91 19.62 26.36
CA GLY A 379 -0.79 18.70 26.50
C GLY A 379 -0.42 18.06 25.16
N ASP A 380 0.89 17.94 24.91
CA ASP A 380 1.42 17.37 23.66
C ASP A 380 1.19 15.85 23.56
N CYS A 381 1.02 15.19 24.72
CA CYS A 381 0.79 13.74 24.88
C CYS A 381 -0.62 13.25 24.49
N LEU A 382 -1.40 14.05 23.76
CA LEU A 382 -2.77 13.79 23.28
C LEU A 382 -3.87 13.79 24.36
N MET A 383 -3.64 13.14 25.50
CA MET A 383 -4.60 13.05 26.62
C MET A 383 -3.92 12.79 27.98
N PRO A 384 -4.62 13.04 29.11
CA PRO A 384 -4.08 12.77 30.44
C PRO A 384 -3.73 11.31 30.71
N GLY A 385 -2.75 11.09 31.59
CA GLY A 385 -2.24 9.76 31.95
C GLY A 385 -1.15 9.21 31.02
N PHE A 386 -0.69 10.04 30.09
CA PHE A 386 0.49 9.80 29.26
C PHE A 386 1.61 10.77 29.65
N VAL A 387 2.85 10.32 29.54
CA VAL A 387 4.05 11.14 29.68
C VAL A 387 4.82 11.13 28.36
N GLU A 388 5.64 12.14 28.12
CA GLU A 388 6.51 12.20 26.94
C GLU A 388 7.36 10.93 26.83
N TRP A 389 7.48 10.42 25.60
CA TRP A 389 8.32 9.25 25.32
C TRP A 389 9.26 9.54 24.16
N ASP A 390 10.54 9.48 24.45
CA ASP A 390 11.62 9.58 23.48
C ASP A 390 12.60 8.42 23.68
N PRO A 391 12.71 7.47 22.73
CA PRO A 391 13.67 6.37 22.78
C PRO A 391 15.10 6.78 22.36
N GLY A 392 15.35 8.04 22.04
CA GLY A 392 16.68 8.58 21.67
C GLY A 392 17.09 8.30 20.22
N TYR A 393 16.20 7.73 19.42
CA TYR A 393 16.40 7.56 17.98
C TYR A 393 15.14 7.99 17.22
N HIS A 394 15.36 8.70 16.11
CA HIS A 394 14.31 9.19 15.23
C HIS A 394 14.59 8.72 13.82
N VAL A 395 13.53 8.63 13.04
CA VAL A 395 13.59 8.33 11.61
C VAL A 395 13.07 9.52 10.84
N GLU A 396 13.42 9.64 9.57
CA GLU A 396 12.82 10.65 8.70
C GLU A 396 11.33 10.35 8.51
N ASP A 397 10.50 11.40 8.46
CA ASP A 397 9.10 11.23 8.08
C ASP A 397 9.00 10.79 6.61
N VAL A 398 7.96 10.03 6.30
CA VAL A 398 7.71 9.54 4.93
C VAL A 398 6.59 10.34 4.25
N GLY A 399 6.24 11.50 4.80
CA GLY A 399 5.23 12.42 4.26
C GLY A 399 3.78 12.01 4.48
N LEU A 400 3.46 11.12 5.44
CA LEU A 400 2.06 10.82 5.79
C LEU A 400 1.40 12.01 6.48
N LYS A 401 0.20 12.39 6.06
CA LYS A 401 -0.46 13.63 6.50
C LYS A 401 -1.66 13.42 7.41
N TYR A 402 -2.59 12.53 7.06
CA TYR A 402 -3.82 12.29 7.80
C TYR A 402 -4.42 10.94 7.39
N VAL A 403 -5.36 10.44 8.19
CA VAL A 403 -6.16 9.26 7.84
C VAL A 403 -7.24 9.68 6.85
N ASP A 404 -7.19 9.20 5.62
CA ASP A 404 -8.21 9.54 4.61
C ASP A 404 -9.51 8.73 4.76
N HIS A 405 -9.37 7.43 5.01
CA HIS A 405 -10.49 6.50 5.20
C HIS A 405 -10.05 5.25 5.99
N MET A 406 -11.02 4.53 6.54
CA MET A 406 -10.81 3.27 7.26
C MET A 406 -11.80 2.22 6.74
N VAL A 407 -11.30 1.07 6.31
CA VAL A 407 -12.13 0.03 5.67
C VAL A 407 -12.57 -1.01 6.69
N GLY A 408 -13.87 -1.29 6.75
CA GLY A 408 -14.45 -2.37 7.53
C GLY A 408 -14.84 -3.55 6.65
N ASN A 409 -14.27 -4.72 6.90
CA ASN A 409 -14.68 -5.97 6.24
C ASN A 409 -15.71 -6.68 7.12
N VAL A 410 -16.87 -7.00 6.55
CA VAL A 410 -18.02 -7.59 7.25
C VAL A 410 -18.48 -8.87 6.56
N GLY A 411 -19.30 -9.68 7.25
CA GLY A 411 -19.77 -10.96 6.75
C GLY A 411 -20.68 -10.85 5.52
N TRP A 412 -21.04 -12.01 4.98
CA TRP A 412 -21.98 -12.11 3.86
C TRP A 412 -23.33 -11.45 4.19
N ASN A 413 -23.76 -10.52 3.32
CA ASN A 413 -25.01 -9.76 3.45
C ASN A 413 -25.04 -8.83 4.67
N GLU A 414 -23.89 -8.49 5.25
CA GLU A 414 -23.79 -7.55 6.37
C GLU A 414 -23.45 -6.12 5.91
N MET A 415 -23.01 -5.91 4.67
CA MET A 415 -22.62 -4.58 4.18
C MET A 415 -23.77 -3.58 4.34
N ASP A 416 -24.98 -3.97 3.94
CA ASP A 416 -26.16 -3.11 4.03
C ASP A 416 -26.60 -2.85 5.47
N VAL A 417 -26.40 -3.82 6.36
CA VAL A 417 -26.67 -3.69 7.80
C VAL A 417 -25.77 -2.60 8.39
N TRP A 418 -24.47 -2.66 8.10
CA TRP A 418 -23.53 -1.69 8.64
C TRP A 418 -23.61 -0.33 7.94
N ALA A 419 -23.87 -0.29 6.63
CA ALA A 419 -24.15 0.97 5.93
C ALA A 419 -25.38 1.68 6.52
N LYS A 420 -26.45 0.92 6.83
CA LYS A 420 -27.62 1.44 7.54
C LYS A 420 -27.26 1.92 8.95
N PHE A 421 -26.45 1.17 9.70
CA PHE A 421 -25.95 1.59 11.01
C PHE A 421 -25.27 2.97 10.94
N TYR A 422 -24.31 3.18 10.03
CA TYR A 422 -23.64 4.49 9.92
C TYR A 422 -24.58 5.61 9.47
N ARG A 423 -25.53 5.30 8.57
CA ARG A 423 -26.55 6.27 8.15
C ARG A 423 -27.43 6.71 9.32
N GLU A 424 -27.94 5.75 10.09
CA GLU A 424 -28.87 6.04 11.17
C GLU A 424 -28.13 6.63 12.38
N VAL A 425 -27.11 5.94 12.89
CA VAL A 425 -26.41 6.29 14.13
C VAL A 425 -25.57 7.56 13.99
N PHE A 426 -24.80 7.69 12.92
CA PHE A 426 -23.92 8.84 12.71
C PHE A 426 -24.54 9.93 11.85
N GLY A 427 -25.61 9.64 11.11
CA GLY A 427 -26.12 10.57 10.10
C GLY A 427 -25.20 10.68 8.90
N MET A 428 -24.43 9.64 8.58
CA MET A 428 -23.57 9.60 7.39
C MET A 428 -24.38 9.37 6.12
N ASP A 429 -23.85 9.81 4.99
CA ASP A 429 -24.42 9.51 3.68
C ASP A 429 -23.49 8.62 2.84
N GLN A 430 -24.06 7.95 1.83
CA GLN A 430 -23.32 7.06 0.95
C GLN A 430 -22.66 7.86 -0.18
N LEU A 431 -21.33 7.91 -0.18
CA LEU A 431 -20.52 8.60 -1.19
C LEU A 431 -20.51 7.87 -2.53
N ILE A 432 -20.21 6.58 -2.49
CA ILE A 432 -20.07 5.72 -3.67
C ILE A 432 -20.38 4.29 -3.26
N SER A 433 -20.93 3.52 -4.21
CA SER A 433 -21.09 2.08 -4.08
C SER A 433 -20.47 1.40 -5.29
N PHE A 434 -19.82 0.28 -5.05
CA PHE A 434 -19.28 -0.59 -6.08
C PHE A 434 -19.93 -1.96 -5.93
N ASP A 435 -20.49 -2.46 -7.02
CA ASP A 435 -21.03 -3.81 -7.06
C ASP A 435 -19.99 -4.85 -7.53
N ASP A 436 -20.41 -6.11 -7.60
CA ASP A 436 -19.57 -7.22 -8.04
C ASP A 436 -19.20 -7.16 -9.53
N LYS A 437 -19.90 -6.35 -10.33
CA LYS A 437 -19.57 -6.09 -11.72
C LYS A 437 -18.56 -4.95 -11.86
N ASP A 438 -18.54 -4.03 -10.90
CA ASP A 438 -17.61 -2.90 -10.83
C ASP A 438 -16.24 -3.29 -10.25
N ILE A 439 -16.19 -4.21 -9.27
CA ILE A 439 -14.95 -4.70 -8.62
C ILE A 439 -14.90 -6.23 -8.63
N SER A 440 -14.61 -6.79 -9.81
CA SER A 440 -14.28 -8.21 -9.96
C SER A 440 -13.03 -8.43 -10.80
N THR A 441 -12.30 -9.49 -10.45
CA THR A 441 -11.38 -10.17 -11.34
C THR A 441 -12.09 -11.41 -11.90
N ASP A 442 -11.49 -12.10 -12.86
CA ASP A 442 -12.02 -13.39 -13.36
C ASP A 442 -12.24 -14.45 -12.26
N TYR A 443 -11.65 -14.25 -11.08
CA TYR A 443 -11.60 -15.22 -10.00
C TYR A 443 -12.27 -14.76 -8.70
N THR A 444 -12.18 -13.48 -8.33
CA THR A 444 -12.69 -12.95 -7.05
C THR A 444 -13.48 -11.67 -7.26
N ALA A 445 -14.44 -11.42 -6.38
CA ALA A 445 -15.25 -10.21 -6.37
C ALA A 445 -15.46 -9.72 -4.92
N LEU A 446 -15.80 -8.44 -4.77
CA LEU A 446 -16.34 -7.87 -3.53
C LEU A 446 -17.43 -6.86 -3.86
N LYS A 447 -18.24 -6.52 -2.86
CA LYS A 447 -19.11 -5.34 -2.90
C LYS A 447 -18.63 -4.33 -1.87
N SER A 448 -18.77 -3.05 -2.16
CA SER A 448 -18.35 -1.99 -1.25
C SER A 448 -19.34 -0.83 -1.23
N LYS A 449 -19.62 -0.30 -0.03
CA LYS A 449 -20.33 0.97 0.18
C LYS A 449 -19.47 1.90 1.03
N VAL A 450 -19.25 3.11 0.54
CA VAL A 450 -18.46 4.12 1.26
C VAL A 450 -19.40 5.09 1.95
N MET A 451 -19.37 5.10 3.28
CA MET A 451 -20.13 6.02 4.12
C MET A 451 -19.26 7.20 4.53
N THR A 452 -19.79 8.42 4.55
CA THR A 452 -19.04 9.62 4.97
C THR A 452 -19.90 10.64 5.71
N VAL A 453 -19.25 11.47 6.53
CA VAL A 453 -19.87 12.63 7.19
C VAL A 453 -19.92 13.84 6.27
N ASP A 454 -20.64 14.88 6.68
CA ASP A 454 -20.87 16.10 5.92
C ASP A 454 -19.59 16.81 5.47
N THR A 455 -18.52 16.73 6.27
CA THR A 455 -17.21 17.32 5.93
C THR A 455 -16.34 16.46 5.02
N GLY A 456 -16.66 15.17 4.84
CA GLY A 456 -15.80 14.23 4.11
C GLY A 456 -14.54 13.78 4.86
N LEU A 457 -14.30 14.27 6.08
CA LEU A 457 -13.08 13.99 6.85
C LEU A 457 -13.06 12.59 7.48
N VAL A 458 -14.24 11.98 7.66
CA VAL A 458 -14.37 10.61 8.14
C VAL A 458 -15.09 9.80 7.07
N LYS A 459 -14.43 8.73 6.61
CA LYS A 459 -14.93 7.85 5.54
C LYS A 459 -14.77 6.39 5.96
N TYR A 460 -15.84 5.62 5.79
CA TYR A 460 -15.88 4.18 6.05
C TYR A 460 -16.35 3.42 4.82
N PRO A 461 -15.45 2.93 3.97
CA PRO A 461 -15.74 1.83 3.06
C PRO A 461 -16.10 0.57 3.86
N ILE A 462 -17.22 -0.04 3.54
CA ILE A 462 -17.71 -1.27 4.14
C ILE A 462 -17.75 -2.32 3.04
N ASN A 463 -16.96 -3.38 3.21
CA ASN A 463 -16.83 -4.43 2.21
C ASN A 463 -17.48 -5.71 2.70
N GLU A 464 -18.17 -6.42 1.81
CA GLU A 464 -18.59 -7.80 2.03
C GLU A 464 -18.05 -8.71 0.91
N PRO A 465 -17.93 -10.03 1.18
CA PRO A 465 -17.61 -11.00 0.14
C PRO A 465 -18.64 -10.98 -0.98
N ALA A 466 -18.20 -11.26 -2.21
CA ALA A 466 -19.08 -11.50 -3.35
C ALA A 466 -18.73 -12.81 -4.05
N VAL A 467 -19.69 -13.36 -4.79
CA VAL A 467 -19.54 -14.66 -5.45
C VAL A 467 -18.54 -14.53 -6.60
N GLY A 468 -17.49 -15.37 -6.57
CA GLY A 468 -16.47 -15.49 -7.61
C GLY A 468 -16.10 -16.95 -7.87
N LYS A 469 -15.24 -17.21 -8.86
CA LYS A 469 -14.74 -18.58 -9.13
C LYS A 469 -13.81 -19.10 -8.02
N LYS A 470 -13.25 -18.22 -7.21
CA LYS A 470 -12.39 -18.49 -6.05
C LYS A 470 -12.89 -17.71 -4.83
N LYS A 471 -12.43 -18.13 -3.65
CA LYS A 471 -12.71 -17.48 -2.36
C LYS A 471 -12.39 -15.99 -2.44
N SER A 472 -13.29 -15.13 -1.96
CA SER A 472 -13.07 -13.68 -1.93
C SER A 472 -11.97 -13.33 -0.94
N GLN A 473 -11.17 -12.30 -1.24
CA GLN A 473 -10.17 -11.78 -0.29
C GLN A 473 -10.79 -11.23 1.00
N ILE A 474 -12.07 -10.81 0.94
CA ILE A 474 -12.81 -10.40 2.15
C ILE A 474 -13.08 -11.62 3.04
N GLU A 475 -13.39 -12.76 2.42
CA GLU A 475 -13.60 -14.02 3.13
C GLU A 475 -12.28 -14.66 3.59
N GLU A 476 -11.13 -14.28 3.03
CA GLU A 476 -9.82 -14.64 3.55
C GLU A 476 -9.46 -13.84 4.80
N TYR A 477 -9.87 -12.58 4.86
CA TYR A 477 -9.70 -11.73 6.04
C TYR A 477 -10.57 -12.19 7.23
N LEU A 478 -11.82 -12.60 6.95
CA LEU A 478 -12.76 -13.13 7.95
C LEU A 478 -12.40 -14.56 8.37
#